data_AF-A0A950J2M0-F1
#
_entry.id   AF-A0A950J2M0-F1
#
_cell.length_a   1.000
_cell.length_b   1.000
_cell.length_c   1.000
_cell.angle_alpha   90.00
_cell.angle_beta   90.00
_cell.angle_gamma   90.00
#
_symmetry.space_group_name_H-M   'P 1'
#
loop_
_entity.id
_entity.type
_entity.pdbx_description
1 polymer ?
#
loop_
_entity_poly.entity_id
_entity_poly.type
_entity_poly.pdbx_seq_one_letter_code
_entity_poly.pdbx_strand_id
1 'polypeptide(L)'
;MTSKKARTRKLPIELGQEIELRFHDLLSNGQAVGRADGVAVFVFGPLPGELARVRISAVKQKYAVGELKELLERSDARAQPFCPVFGTCGGCQIQHLTYAQQLKWKQSVVRNALQRIGGMSDVHVYETIGMSNPRAYRNKMSLVVDHPDGFGFYKQRSHDIVRIDRCPIVQPALDKCIGALIDLQNDSSSARAFANARHVVARTSVATGQNIIAIAAPQTAEERKQIAPRMLERLPNAAGIVESFDLSSENAILGQKMRTLAGSDSIEEVVGGIRFRISASSFFQVN
;
A
#
# COMPACT_ATOMS: atom_id res chain seq x y z
N MET A 1 -7.53 -0.54 -52.62
CA MET A 1 -8.16 -0.45 -51.28
C MET A 1 -7.25 0.35 -50.37
N THR A 2 -7.51 1.65 -50.25
CA THR A 2 -6.68 2.61 -49.51
C THR A 2 -6.99 2.52 -48.01
N SER A 3 -5.96 2.18 -47.23
CA SER A 3 -5.95 2.20 -45.77
C SER A 3 -6.22 3.62 -45.25
N LYS A 4 -7.40 3.82 -44.63
CA LYS A 4 -7.70 5.03 -43.86
C LYS A 4 -6.83 5.02 -42.60
N LYS A 5 -5.70 5.72 -42.64
CA LYS A 5 -4.98 6.16 -41.42
C LYS A 5 -5.98 6.92 -40.55
N ALA A 6 -6.35 6.36 -39.41
CA ALA A 6 -7.16 7.04 -38.41
C ALA A 6 -6.44 8.32 -38.00
N ARG A 7 -7.01 9.48 -38.34
CA ARG A 7 -6.55 10.78 -37.80
C ARG A 7 -6.63 10.69 -36.28
N THR A 8 -5.48 10.70 -35.62
CA THR A 8 -5.38 10.87 -34.17
C THR A 8 -6.03 12.19 -33.82
N ARG A 9 -7.25 12.14 -33.29
CA ARG A 9 -8.00 13.32 -32.83
C ARG A 9 -7.22 13.89 -31.64
N LYS A 10 -6.52 15.00 -31.84
CA LYS A 10 -5.82 15.71 -30.75
C LYS A 10 -6.87 16.10 -29.72
N LEU A 11 -6.70 15.67 -28.47
CA LEU A 11 -7.60 16.08 -27.40
C LEU A 11 -7.43 17.60 -27.17
N PRO A 12 -8.50 18.33 -26.82
CA PRO A 12 -8.45 19.76 -26.49
C PRO A 12 -7.74 20.04 -25.15
N ILE A 13 -6.81 19.16 -24.73
CA ILE A 13 -6.08 19.24 -23.47
C ILE A 13 -4.61 18.97 -23.77
N GLU A 14 -3.73 19.82 -23.24
CA GLU A 14 -2.29 19.75 -23.46
C GLU A 14 -1.52 19.37 -22.20
N LEU A 15 -0.35 18.74 -22.39
CA LEU A 15 0.55 18.38 -21.29
C LEU A 15 1.05 19.66 -20.59
N GLY A 16 1.03 19.68 -19.25
CA GLY A 16 1.46 20.82 -18.44
C GLY A 16 0.41 21.92 -18.28
N GLN A 17 -0.70 21.87 -19.03
CA GLN A 17 -1.82 22.80 -18.90
C GLN A 17 -2.42 22.72 -17.48
N GLU A 18 -2.76 23.87 -16.91
CA GLU A 18 -3.53 23.94 -15.67
C GLU A 18 -5.00 24.26 -15.98
N ILE A 19 -5.89 23.47 -15.41
CA ILE A 19 -7.34 23.58 -15.60
C ILE A 19 -8.05 23.54 -14.26
N GLU A 20 -9.20 24.21 -14.17
CA GLU A 20 -10.13 24.04 -13.07
C GLU A 20 -11.13 22.95 -13.44
N LEU A 21 -11.32 21.98 -12.55
CA LEU A 21 -12.07 20.78 -12.83
C LEU A 21 -12.94 20.39 -11.64
N ARG A 22 -14.23 20.19 -11.89
CA ARG A 22 -15.16 19.60 -10.92
C ARG A 22 -15.19 18.09 -11.07
N PHE A 23 -15.06 17.40 -9.93
CA PHE A 23 -15.07 15.94 -9.87
C PHE A 23 -16.45 15.41 -9.52
N HIS A 24 -16.87 14.34 -10.18
CA HIS A 24 -18.23 13.80 -10.04
C HIS A 24 -18.27 12.34 -9.57
N ASP A 25 -17.17 11.59 -9.68
CA ASP A 25 -17.11 10.19 -9.26
C ASP A 25 -15.70 9.81 -8.79
N LEU A 26 -15.60 8.70 -8.05
CA LEU A 26 -14.36 8.15 -7.49
C LEU A 26 -14.19 6.69 -7.93
N LEU A 27 -13.14 6.43 -8.71
CA LEU A 27 -12.79 5.10 -9.19
C LEU A 27 -12.36 4.18 -8.06
N SER A 28 -12.38 2.86 -8.29
CA SER A 28 -12.01 1.82 -7.32
C SER A 28 -10.58 1.93 -6.79
N ASN A 29 -9.69 2.61 -7.52
CA ASN A 29 -8.31 2.88 -7.11
C ASN A 29 -8.14 4.19 -6.32
N GLY A 30 -9.21 4.95 -6.08
CA GLY A 30 -9.17 6.24 -5.37
C GLY A 30 -8.86 7.46 -6.25
N GLN A 31 -8.82 7.32 -7.58
CA GLN A 31 -8.78 8.49 -8.48
C GLN A 31 -10.17 9.08 -8.65
N ALA A 32 -10.28 10.39 -8.47
CA ALA A 32 -11.48 11.12 -8.86
C ALA A 32 -11.47 11.36 -10.37
N VAL A 33 -12.66 11.41 -10.95
CA VAL A 33 -12.86 11.72 -12.38
C VAL A 33 -13.67 13.01 -12.56
N GLY A 34 -13.16 13.89 -13.42
CA GLY A 34 -13.85 15.06 -13.94
C GLY A 34 -13.84 15.04 -15.47
N ARG A 35 -14.57 15.97 -16.09
CA ARG A 35 -14.53 16.16 -17.56
C ARG A 35 -14.20 17.61 -17.91
N ALA A 36 -13.22 17.78 -18.79
CA ALA A 36 -12.90 19.06 -19.43
C ALA A 36 -13.04 18.87 -20.95
N ASP A 37 -13.86 19.70 -21.60
CA ASP A 37 -14.13 19.63 -23.04
C ASP A 37 -14.48 18.22 -23.55
N GLY A 38 -15.28 17.49 -22.77
CA GLY A 38 -15.70 16.11 -23.05
C GLY A 38 -14.66 15.02 -22.75
N VAL A 39 -13.41 15.39 -22.43
CA VAL A 39 -12.32 14.47 -22.10
C VAL A 39 -12.36 14.12 -20.62
N ALA A 40 -12.29 12.84 -20.28
CA ALA A 40 -12.16 12.40 -18.89
C ALA A 40 -10.75 12.70 -18.36
N VAL A 41 -10.67 13.28 -17.17
CA VAL A 41 -9.41 13.59 -16.49
C VAL A 41 -9.41 12.90 -15.13
N PHE A 42 -8.39 12.08 -14.88
CA PHE A 42 -8.25 11.31 -13.64
C PHE A 42 -7.19 11.91 -12.73
N VAL A 43 -7.55 12.16 -11.46
CA VAL A 43 -6.68 12.86 -10.50
C VAL A 43 -6.78 12.20 -9.14
N PHE A 44 -5.64 11.98 -8.48
CA PHE A 44 -5.63 11.58 -7.07
C PHE A 44 -5.72 12.82 -6.18
N GLY A 45 -6.46 12.73 -5.09
CA GLY A 45 -6.56 13.79 -4.09
C GLY A 45 -7.96 14.42 -3.99
N PRO A 46 -8.60 14.84 -5.10
CA PRO A 46 -9.98 15.34 -5.06
C PRO A 46 -11.00 14.25 -4.72
N LEU A 47 -12.17 14.68 -4.25
CA LEU A 47 -13.35 13.86 -3.99
C LEU A 47 -14.54 14.30 -4.87
N PRO A 48 -15.56 13.45 -5.06
CA PRO A 48 -16.79 13.86 -5.72
C PRO A 48 -17.42 15.11 -5.08
N GLY A 49 -17.85 16.04 -5.92
CA GLY A 49 -18.40 17.34 -5.54
C GLY A 49 -17.36 18.47 -5.49
N GLU A 50 -16.07 18.16 -5.37
CA GLU A 50 -15.02 19.16 -5.22
C GLU A 50 -14.63 19.83 -6.53
N LEU A 51 -14.23 21.10 -6.43
CA LEU A 51 -13.60 21.88 -7.50
C LEU A 51 -12.11 22.02 -7.18
N ALA A 52 -11.25 21.73 -8.15
CA ALA A 52 -9.81 21.79 -7.95
C ALA A 52 -9.07 22.36 -9.17
N ARG A 53 -7.94 23.01 -8.91
CA ARG A 53 -6.94 23.34 -9.93
C ARG A 53 -6.01 22.13 -10.12
N VAL A 54 -5.87 21.70 -11.37
CA VAL A 54 -5.17 20.48 -11.75
C VAL A 54 -4.19 20.79 -12.87
N ARG A 55 -2.96 20.31 -12.75
CA ARG A 55 -1.99 20.30 -13.87
C ARG A 55 -2.04 18.97 -14.60
N ILE A 56 -2.17 19.00 -15.93
CA ILE A 56 -2.17 17.79 -16.75
C ILE A 56 -0.76 17.19 -16.79
N SER A 57 -0.61 15.96 -16.29
CA SER A 57 0.67 15.25 -16.22
C SER A 57 0.81 14.15 -17.28
N ALA A 58 -0.29 13.70 -17.89
CA ALA A 58 -0.24 12.84 -19.07
C ALA A 58 -1.50 13.00 -19.93
N VAL A 59 -1.32 12.96 -21.25
CA VAL A 59 -2.42 12.89 -22.23
C VAL A 59 -2.36 11.54 -22.92
N LYS A 60 -3.45 10.77 -22.85
CA LYS A 60 -3.61 9.47 -23.53
C LYS A 60 -4.63 9.62 -24.67
N GLN A 61 -4.85 8.55 -25.45
CA GLN A 61 -5.73 8.63 -26.62
C GLN A 61 -7.18 9.04 -26.31
N LYS A 62 -7.70 8.73 -25.11
CA LYS A 62 -9.12 8.94 -24.74
C LYS A 62 -9.33 9.69 -23.44
N TYR A 63 -8.27 9.95 -22.68
CA TYR A 63 -8.35 10.54 -21.36
C TYR A 63 -7.03 11.24 -21.02
N ALA A 64 -7.05 12.05 -19.98
CA ALA A 64 -5.86 12.64 -19.39
C ALA A 64 -5.70 12.23 -17.92
N VAL A 65 -4.48 12.34 -17.42
CA VAL A 65 -4.14 12.21 -16.01
C VAL A 65 -3.65 13.58 -15.54
N GLY A 66 -4.11 13.98 -14.36
CA GLY A 66 -3.70 15.24 -13.75
C GLY A 66 -3.10 15.05 -12.36
N GLU A 67 -2.41 16.09 -11.94
CA GLU A 67 -1.90 16.30 -10.59
C GLU A 67 -2.69 17.42 -9.93
N LEU A 68 -3.22 17.14 -8.75
CA LEU A 68 -3.84 18.16 -7.92
C LEU A 68 -2.81 19.24 -7.56
N LYS A 69 -3.13 20.50 -7.86
CA LYS A 69 -2.36 21.67 -7.41
C LYS A 69 -3.03 22.33 -6.21
N GLU A 70 -4.34 22.52 -6.28
CA GLU A 70 -5.08 23.23 -5.26
C GLU A 70 -6.54 22.77 -5.22
N LEU A 71 -7.11 22.64 -4.02
CA LEU A 71 -8.56 22.46 -3.85
C LEU A 71 -9.21 23.83 -3.68
N LEU A 72 -10.09 24.19 -4.61
CA LEU A 72 -10.80 25.46 -4.64
C LEU A 72 -12.12 25.38 -3.84
N GLU A 73 -12.81 24.24 -3.91
CA GLU A 73 -13.98 23.93 -3.09
C GLU A 73 -13.82 22.53 -2.49
N ARG A 74 -14.12 22.39 -1.19
CA ARG A 74 -14.00 21.12 -0.45
C ARG A 74 -15.37 20.52 -0.19
N SER A 75 -15.43 19.19 -0.21
CA SER A 75 -16.64 18.43 0.12
C SER A 75 -16.76 18.23 1.63
N ASP A 76 -17.99 18.22 2.16
CA ASP A 76 -18.26 17.83 3.55
C ASP A 76 -17.86 16.37 3.85
N ALA A 77 -17.72 15.56 2.80
CA ALA A 77 -17.21 14.20 2.90
C ALA A 77 -15.69 14.13 3.15
N ARG A 78 -14.97 15.25 3.07
CA ARG A 78 -13.52 15.30 3.26
C ARG A 78 -13.16 15.20 4.74
N ALA A 79 -12.31 14.23 5.05
CA ALA A 79 -11.70 14.06 6.36
C ALA A 79 -10.23 14.51 6.35
N GLN A 80 -9.71 14.88 7.51
CA GLN A 80 -8.27 15.01 7.70
C GLN A 80 -7.64 13.60 7.78
N PRO A 81 -6.66 13.26 6.92
CA PRO A 81 -5.94 12.00 7.03
C PRO A 81 -5.26 11.85 8.39
N PHE A 82 -5.37 10.66 9.00
CA PHE A 82 -4.71 10.38 10.28
C PHE A 82 -3.23 9.99 10.11
N CYS A 83 -2.82 9.58 8.92
CA CYS A 83 -1.43 9.26 8.61
C CYS A 83 -0.67 10.52 8.15
N PRO A 84 0.47 10.87 8.78
CA PRO A 84 1.21 12.10 8.47
C PRO A 84 1.83 12.11 7.06
N VAL A 85 2.07 10.93 6.48
CA VAL A 85 2.64 10.78 5.13
C VAL A 85 1.60 10.36 4.08
N PHE A 86 0.31 10.49 4.40
CA PHE A 86 -0.77 10.25 3.45
C PHE A 86 -0.65 11.19 2.24
N GLY A 87 -0.90 10.66 1.04
CA GLY A 87 -0.75 11.40 -0.22
C GLY A 87 0.68 11.38 -0.79
N THR A 88 1.68 11.00 0.01
CA THR A 88 3.05 10.74 -0.46
C THR A 88 3.33 9.24 -0.52
N CYS A 89 3.07 8.52 0.58
CA CYS A 89 3.19 7.06 0.64
C CYS A 89 2.11 6.37 -0.22
N GLY A 90 2.52 5.40 -1.05
CA GLY A 90 1.60 4.69 -1.95
C GLY A 90 0.63 3.71 -1.29
N GLY A 91 0.70 3.52 0.03
CA GLY A 91 -0.03 2.47 0.75
C GLY A 91 -1.54 2.71 0.92
N CYS A 92 -1.95 3.96 1.18
CA CYS A 92 -3.36 4.32 1.43
C CYS A 92 -3.85 5.35 0.41
N GLN A 93 -5.04 5.16 -0.16
CA GLN A 93 -5.53 6.00 -1.25
C GLN A 93 -6.63 6.99 -0.83
N ILE A 94 -7.39 6.70 0.23
CA ILE A 94 -8.66 7.40 0.53
C ILE A 94 -8.81 7.84 2.00
N GLN A 95 -7.73 8.01 2.78
CA GLN A 95 -7.87 8.48 4.18
C GLN A 95 -8.49 9.88 4.29
N HIS A 96 -8.46 10.67 3.21
CA HIS A 96 -9.08 11.99 3.13
C HIS A 96 -10.59 11.93 2.89
N LEU A 97 -11.20 10.74 2.80
CA LEU A 97 -12.65 10.53 2.74
C LEU A 97 -13.15 10.09 4.12
N THR A 98 -14.23 10.68 4.62
CA THR A 98 -14.86 10.26 5.89
C THR A 98 -15.22 8.78 5.85
N TYR A 99 -15.08 8.08 6.97
CA TYR A 99 -15.22 6.63 7.00
C TYR A 99 -16.60 6.14 6.51
N ALA A 100 -17.67 6.83 6.91
CA ALA A 100 -19.02 6.55 6.43
C ALA A 100 -19.12 6.63 4.89
N GLN A 101 -18.45 7.60 4.27
CA GLN A 101 -18.43 7.75 2.82
C GLN A 101 -17.51 6.71 2.15
N GLN A 102 -16.45 6.25 2.82
CA GLN A 102 -15.65 5.13 2.33
C GLN A 102 -16.50 3.85 2.19
N LEU A 103 -17.40 3.58 3.12
CA LEU A 103 -18.30 2.41 3.06
C LEU A 103 -19.30 2.54 1.89
N LYS A 104 -19.92 3.71 1.73
CA LYS A 104 -20.82 4.00 0.60
C LYS A 104 -20.11 3.90 -0.75
N TRP A 105 -18.87 4.40 -0.84
CA TRP A 105 -18.04 4.28 -2.03
C TRP A 105 -17.69 2.83 -2.35
N LYS A 106 -17.29 2.02 -1.37
CA LYS A 106 -17.01 0.59 -1.60
C LYS A 106 -18.25 -0.15 -2.11
N GLN A 107 -19.43 0.15 -1.55
CA GLN A 107 -20.70 -0.40 -2.02
C GLN A 107 -20.99 0.02 -3.47
N SER A 108 -20.76 1.29 -3.83
CA SER A 108 -20.98 1.77 -5.19
C SER A 108 -20.02 1.15 -6.19
N VAL A 109 -18.76 0.89 -5.81
CA VAL A 109 -17.78 0.17 -6.63
C VAL A 109 -18.29 -1.23 -7.00
N VAL A 110 -18.80 -1.99 -6.02
CA VAL A 110 -19.38 -3.32 -6.26
C VAL A 110 -20.61 -3.24 -7.15
N ARG A 111 -21.56 -2.33 -6.85
CA ARG A 111 -22.76 -2.11 -7.65
C ARG A 111 -22.43 -1.77 -9.11
N ASN A 112 -21.51 -0.84 -9.33
CA ASN A 112 -21.08 -0.41 -10.65
C ASN A 112 -20.42 -1.56 -11.43
N ALA A 113 -19.64 -2.42 -10.77
CA ALA A 113 -19.03 -3.59 -11.40
C ALA A 113 -20.09 -4.63 -11.83
N LEU A 114 -21.05 -4.95 -10.95
CA LEU A 114 -22.14 -5.87 -11.27
C LEU A 114 -22.98 -5.38 -12.45
N GLN A 115 -23.32 -4.09 -12.47
CA GLN A 115 -24.12 -3.51 -13.53
C GLN A 115 -23.35 -3.42 -14.86
N ARG A 116 -22.16 -2.83 -14.86
CA ARG A 116 -21.42 -2.50 -16.09
C ARG A 116 -20.67 -3.67 -16.70
N ILE A 117 -20.15 -4.57 -15.86
CA ILE A 117 -19.34 -5.73 -16.30
C ILE A 117 -20.19 -6.99 -16.26
N GLY A 118 -20.94 -7.19 -15.17
CA GLY A 118 -21.78 -8.37 -14.99
C GLY A 118 -23.12 -8.33 -15.71
N GLY A 119 -23.56 -7.17 -16.22
CA GLY A 119 -24.88 -7.02 -16.85
C GLY A 119 -26.05 -7.21 -15.87
N MET A 120 -25.79 -7.14 -14.56
CA MET A 120 -26.76 -7.39 -13.50
C MET A 120 -27.28 -6.06 -12.93
N SER A 121 -28.38 -5.54 -13.48
CA SER A 121 -29.00 -4.29 -13.00
C SER A 121 -29.81 -4.45 -11.72
N ASP A 122 -30.42 -5.63 -11.53
CA ASP A 122 -31.48 -5.85 -10.54
C ASP A 122 -30.99 -6.63 -9.31
N VAL A 123 -29.68 -6.58 -9.03
CA VAL A 123 -29.08 -7.22 -7.85
C VAL A 123 -29.00 -6.23 -6.71
N HIS A 124 -29.58 -6.61 -5.57
CA HIS A 124 -29.45 -5.85 -4.34
C HIS A 124 -28.04 -5.97 -3.77
N VAL A 125 -27.32 -4.85 -3.70
CA VAL A 125 -25.99 -4.77 -3.07
C VAL A 125 -26.15 -4.22 -1.66
N TYR A 126 -25.98 -5.08 -0.66
CA TYR A 126 -26.02 -4.71 0.76
C TYR A 126 -24.96 -3.67 1.14
N GLU A 127 -25.17 -3.01 2.28
CA GLU A 127 -24.22 -2.06 2.82
C GLU A 127 -22.86 -2.71 3.13
N THR A 128 -21.78 -1.96 2.97
CA THR A 128 -20.44 -2.47 3.29
C THR A 128 -20.27 -2.59 4.79
N ILE A 129 -19.94 -3.79 5.27
CA ILE A 129 -19.63 -4.04 6.68
C ILE A 129 -18.39 -3.22 7.07
N GLY A 130 -18.56 -2.33 8.05
CA GLY A 130 -17.51 -1.49 8.59
C GLY A 130 -16.75 -2.12 9.75
N MET A 131 -15.59 -1.55 10.05
CA MET A 131 -14.79 -1.80 11.24
C MET A 131 -15.08 -0.69 12.26
N SER A 132 -15.20 -1.05 13.54
CA SER A 132 -15.46 -0.09 14.62
C SER A 132 -14.34 0.96 14.76
N ASN A 133 -13.08 0.54 14.60
CA ASN A 133 -11.92 1.41 14.54
C ASN A 133 -11.11 1.11 13.26
N PRO A 134 -11.20 1.91 12.19
CA PRO A 134 -10.55 1.64 10.90
C PRO A 134 -9.05 1.98 10.90
N ARG A 135 -8.35 1.59 11.97
CA ARG A 135 -6.91 1.79 12.22
C ARG A 135 -6.34 0.53 12.86
N ALA A 136 -5.02 0.43 12.87
CA ALA A 136 -4.31 -0.65 13.56
C ALA A 136 -4.78 -2.07 13.21
N TYR A 137 -5.28 -2.30 12.00
CA TYR A 137 -5.82 -3.59 11.58
C TYR A 137 -4.75 -4.49 10.94
N ARG A 138 -3.72 -3.89 10.35
CA ARG A 138 -2.79 -4.58 9.45
C ARG A 138 -1.77 -5.41 10.22
N ASN A 139 -1.81 -6.73 10.03
CA ASN A 139 -0.95 -7.69 10.73
C ASN A 139 0.32 -8.10 9.94
N LYS A 140 0.52 -7.60 8.72
CA LYS A 140 1.70 -7.86 7.88
C LYS A 140 2.14 -6.63 7.10
N MET A 141 3.44 -6.35 7.15
CA MET A 141 4.09 -5.32 6.36
C MET A 141 5.22 -5.89 5.51
N SER A 142 5.37 -5.32 4.31
CA SER A 142 6.48 -5.58 3.40
C SER A 142 7.22 -4.27 3.22
N LEU A 143 8.27 -4.07 4.00
CA LEU A 143 9.08 -2.87 4.01
C LEU A 143 10.12 -2.93 2.91
N VAL A 144 10.35 -1.82 2.22
CA VAL A 144 11.52 -1.62 1.37
C VAL A 144 12.68 -1.21 2.28
N VAL A 145 13.83 -1.89 2.13
CA VAL A 145 15.06 -1.50 2.83
C VAL A 145 15.65 -0.31 2.08
N ASP A 146 15.80 0.81 2.78
CA ASP A 146 16.37 2.05 2.26
C ASP A 146 17.71 2.31 2.94
N HIS A 147 18.79 1.95 2.26
CA HIS A 147 20.14 2.09 2.78
C HIS A 147 20.58 3.55 2.82
N PRO A 148 21.38 3.97 3.83
CA PRO A 148 21.91 3.13 4.92
C PRO A 148 20.95 2.94 6.11
N ASP A 149 20.00 3.85 6.35
CA ASP A 149 19.46 4.06 7.72
C ASP A 149 17.94 3.89 7.89
N GLY A 150 17.23 3.22 6.97
CA GLY A 150 15.80 3.05 7.21
C GLY A 150 15.02 2.07 6.36
N PHE A 151 13.73 2.08 6.67
CA PHE A 151 12.72 1.32 5.96
C PHE A 151 11.63 2.26 5.46
N GLY A 152 10.98 1.87 4.38
CA GLY A 152 9.90 2.67 3.84
C GLY A 152 8.98 1.94 2.90
N PHE A 153 8.13 2.73 2.26
CA PHE A 153 7.30 2.29 1.14
C PHE A 153 7.59 3.15 -0.07
N TYR A 154 7.31 2.59 -1.24
CA TYR A 154 7.34 3.38 -2.45
C TYR A 154 6.31 4.52 -2.41
N LYS A 155 6.73 5.69 -2.90
CA LYS A 155 5.84 6.79 -3.26
C LYS A 155 4.83 6.29 -4.28
N GLN A 156 3.66 6.91 -4.28
CA GLN A 156 2.60 6.54 -5.19
C GLN A 156 3.07 6.63 -6.66
N ARG A 157 3.12 5.48 -7.36
CA ARG A 157 3.54 5.34 -8.76
C ARG A 157 5.01 5.72 -9.04
N SER A 158 5.90 5.55 -8.06
CA SER A 158 7.34 5.74 -8.20
C SER A 158 8.09 4.61 -7.50
N HIS A 159 9.40 4.49 -7.73
CA HIS A 159 10.32 3.68 -6.91
C HIS A 159 11.05 4.51 -5.85
N ASP A 160 10.74 5.79 -5.73
CA ASP A 160 11.22 6.63 -4.63
C ASP A 160 10.65 6.14 -3.30
N ILE A 161 11.48 6.12 -2.27
CA ILE A 161 11.08 5.63 -0.95
C ILE A 161 10.58 6.79 -0.08
N VAL A 162 9.51 6.54 0.67
CA VAL A 162 9.06 7.33 1.82
C VAL A 162 9.45 6.55 3.06
N ARG A 163 10.43 7.06 3.81
CA ARG A 163 10.79 6.50 5.12
C ARG A 163 9.61 6.63 6.07
N ILE A 164 9.41 5.59 6.88
CA ILE A 164 8.33 5.55 7.85
C ILE A 164 8.85 5.16 9.22
N ASP A 165 8.54 5.97 10.22
CA ASP A 165 8.82 5.63 11.62
C ASP A 165 7.67 4.83 12.24
N ARG A 166 6.45 5.04 11.72
CA ARG A 166 5.23 4.39 12.17
C ARG A 166 4.20 4.30 11.05
N CYS A 167 3.32 3.32 11.12
CA CYS A 167 2.20 3.19 10.18
C CYS A 167 0.88 3.01 10.93
N PRO A 168 -0.01 4.02 10.99
CA PRO A 168 -1.19 3.96 11.87
C PRO A 168 -2.25 2.91 11.51
N ILE A 169 -2.13 2.27 10.35
CA ILE A 169 -2.99 1.14 9.98
C ILE A 169 -2.44 -0.21 10.47
N VAL A 170 -1.22 -0.25 11.02
CA VAL A 170 -0.52 -1.45 11.47
C VAL A 170 -0.83 -1.75 12.93
N GLN A 171 -0.95 -3.04 13.25
CA GLN A 171 -1.13 -3.52 14.63
C GLN A 171 -0.03 -2.97 15.55
N PRO A 172 -0.35 -2.56 16.80
CA PRO A 172 0.65 -1.93 17.68
C PRO A 172 1.87 -2.81 17.98
N ALA A 173 1.68 -4.13 18.07
CA ALA A 173 2.77 -5.09 18.25
C ALA A 173 3.73 -5.10 17.04
N LEU A 174 3.19 -5.01 15.83
CA LEU A 174 3.98 -4.94 14.61
C LEU A 174 4.64 -3.57 14.45
N ASP A 175 3.97 -2.46 14.78
CA ASP A 175 4.54 -1.11 14.73
C ASP A 175 5.75 -0.98 15.67
N LYS A 176 5.68 -1.54 16.88
CA LYS A 176 6.85 -1.67 17.79
C LYS A 176 7.97 -2.50 17.20
N CYS A 177 7.64 -3.62 16.54
CA CYS A 177 8.63 -4.45 15.85
C CYS A 177 9.32 -3.69 14.70
N ILE A 178 8.58 -2.84 13.97
CA ILE A 178 9.15 -1.99 12.91
C ILE A 178 10.12 -0.96 13.50
N GLY A 179 9.76 -0.32 14.61
CA GLY A 179 10.67 0.58 15.33
C GLY A 179 11.98 -0.12 15.72
N ALA A 180 11.89 -1.33 16.30
CA ALA A 180 13.07 -2.11 16.66
C ALA A 180 13.90 -2.57 15.44
N LEU A 181 13.27 -2.80 14.28
CA LEU A 181 13.99 -3.07 13.03
C LEU A 181 14.80 -1.86 12.57
N ILE A 182 14.23 -0.65 12.66
CA ILE A 182 14.93 0.61 12.35
C ILE A 182 16.15 0.76 13.26
N ASP A 183 15.98 0.54 14.57
CA ASP A 183 17.09 0.60 15.53
C ASP A 183 18.20 -0.42 15.20
N LEU A 184 17.83 -1.64 14.78
CA LEU A 184 18.78 -2.68 14.37
C LEU A 184 19.53 -2.34 13.08
N GLN A 185 18.90 -1.64 12.13
CA GLN A 185 19.55 -1.22 10.90
C GLN A 185 20.58 -0.11 11.17
N ASN A 186 20.30 0.77 12.12
CA ASN A 186 21.17 1.89 12.50
C ASN A 186 22.30 1.51 13.48
N ASP A 187 22.23 0.31 14.07
CA ASP A 187 23.25 -0.20 14.98
C ASP A 187 24.35 -0.95 14.23
N SER A 188 25.60 -0.49 14.36
CA SER A 188 26.78 -1.06 13.69
C SER A 188 26.99 -2.55 13.96
N SER A 189 26.49 -3.07 15.07
CA SER A 189 26.57 -4.49 15.44
C SER A 189 25.54 -5.37 14.73
N SER A 190 24.50 -4.79 14.13
CA SER A 190 23.44 -5.53 13.42
C SER A 190 23.17 -5.05 11.99
N ALA A 191 23.60 -3.85 11.60
CA ALA A 191 23.37 -3.26 10.28
C ALA A 191 23.76 -4.19 9.12
N ARG A 192 24.86 -4.94 9.29
CA ARG A 192 25.35 -5.90 8.29
C ARG A 192 24.36 -7.03 7.95
N ALA A 193 23.39 -7.33 8.82
CA ALA A 193 22.33 -8.29 8.50
C ALA A 193 21.44 -7.84 7.33
N PHE A 194 21.36 -6.53 7.10
CA PHE A 194 20.51 -5.92 6.07
C PHE A 194 21.28 -5.51 4.81
N ALA A 195 22.62 -5.62 4.78
CA ALA A 195 23.48 -4.99 3.77
C ALA A 195 23.08 -5.25 2.30
N ASN A 196 22.65 -6.47 1.97
CA ASN A 196 22.16 -6.84 0.63
C ASN A 196 20.64 -7.10 0.59
N ALA A 197 19.91 -6.78 1.67
CA ALA A 197 18.47 -6.96 1.74
C ALA A 197 17.76 -5.88 0.91
N ARG A 198 16.72 -6.29 0.20
CA ARG A 198 15.80 -5.41 -0.54
C ARG A 198 14.51 -5.14 0.22
N HIS A 199 14.03 -6.17 0.92
CA HIS A 199 12.79 -6.08 1.69
C HIS A 199 12.94 -6.74 3.05
N VAL A 200 12.15 -6.24 4.01
CA VAL A 200 11.86 -6.94 5.26
C VAL A 200 10.36 -7.15 5.33
N VAL A 201 9.93 -8.40 5.40
CA VAL A 201 8.54 -8.76 5.65
C VAL A 201 8.38 -9.08 7.12
N ALA A 202 7.61 -8.28 7.83
CA ALA A 202 7.30 -8.50 9.24
C ALA A 202 5.80 -8.80 9.37
N ARG A 203 5.48 -9.84 10.13
CA ARG A 203 4.10 -10.28 10.41
C ARG A 203 3.94 -10.47 11.92
N THR A 204 2.80 -10.04 12.44
CA THR A 204 2.40 -10.27 13.83
C THR A 204 1.14 -11.12 13.88
N SER A 205 0.98 -11.95 14.90
CA SER A 205 -0.31 -12.53 15.25
C SER A 205 -1.07 -11.57 16.15
N VAL A 206 -2.35 -11.38 15.87
CA VAL A 206 -3.25 -10.59 16.71
C VAL A 206 -3.60 -11.36 17.99
N ALA A 207 -3.77 -12.68 17.92
CA ALA A 207 -4.13 -13.49 19.07
C ALA A 207 -2.97 -13.69 20.06
N THR A 208 -1.73 -13.86 19.58
CA THR A 208 -0.58 -14.22 20.41
C THR A 208 0.43 -13.09 20.57
N GLY A 209 0.41 -12.08 19.70
CA GLY A 209 1.41 -11.01 19.66
C GLY A 209 2.79 -11.46 19.15
N GLN A 210 2.93 -12.71 18.71
CA GLN A 210 4.17 -13.24 18.15
C GLN A 210 4.50 -12.58 16.81
N ASN A 211 5.77 -12.24 16.62
CA ASN A 211 6.29 -11.68 15.38
C ASN A 211 7.15 -12.68 14.61
N ILE A 212 7.02 -12.71 13.29
CA ILE A 212 7.97 -13.37 12.40
C ILE A 212 8.50 -12.38 11.37
N ILE A 213 9.82 -12.40 11.18
CA ILE A 213 10.55 -11.48 10.32
C ILE A 213 11.23 -12.28 9.23
N ALA A 214 10.95 -11.96 7.96
CA ALA A 214 11.70 -12.44 6.82
C ALA A 214 12.53 -11.31 6.21
N ILE A 215 13.85 -11.52 6.13
CA ILE A 215 14.78 -10.60 5.49
C ILE A 215 15.03 -11.12 4.08
N ALA A 216 14.58 -10.37 3.07
CA ALA A 216 14.63 -10.79 1.68
C ALA A 216 15.79 -10.12 0.93
N ALA A 217 16.63 -10.94 0.30
CA ALA A 217 17.81 -10.50 -0.45
C ALA A 217 17.99 -11.35 -1.71
N PRO A 218 18.72 -10.88 -2.74
CA PRO A 218 19.02 -11.70 -3.92
C PRO A 218 19.76 -13.00 -3.55
N GLN A 219 20.70 -12.91 -2.61
CA GLN A 219 21.54 -14.01 -2.15
C GLN A 219 21.59 -14.06 -0.62
N THR A 220 21.93 -15.23 -0.08
CA THR A 220 22.16 -15.43 1.35
C THR A 220 23.38 -14.66 1.85
N ALA A 221 23.41 -14.27 3.12
CA ALA A 221 24.57 -13.65 3.75
C ALA A 221 24.93 -14.37 5.06
N GLU A 222 26.21 -14.72 5.25
CA GLU A 222 26.65 -15.42 6.47
C GLU A 222 26.62 -14.49 7.68
N GLU A 223 26.92 -13.20 7.50
CA GLU A 223 26.79 -12.18 8.54
C GLU A 223 25.35 -12.12 9.07
N ARG A 224 24.35 -12.21 8.20
CA ARG A 224 22.93 -12.22 8.61
C ARG A 224 22.63 -13.42 9.50
N LYS A 225 23.15 -14.60 9.14
CA LYS A 225 22.99 -15.82 9.94
C LYS A 225 23.66 -15.70 11.31
N GLN A 226 24.85 -15.10 11.38
CA GLN A 226 25.58 -14.88 12.64
C GLN A 226 24.89 -13.85 13.55
N ILE A 227 24.28 -12.81 12.96
CA ILE A 227 23.64 -11.70 13.68
C ILE A 227 22.21 -12.05 14.11
N ALA A 228 21.50 -12.94 13.39
CA ALA A 228 20.08 -13.25 13.63
C ALA A 228 19.73 -13.64 15.08
N PRO A 229 20.51 -14.46 15.82
CA PRO A 229 20.20 -14.75 17.22
C PRO A 229 20.12 -13.49 18.10
N ARG A 230 21.04 -12.53 17.91
CA ARG A 230 21.03 -11.25 18.64
C ARG A 230 19.88 -10.34 18.22
N MET A 231 19.46 -10.41 16.95
CA MET A 231 18.27 -9.70 16.49
C MET A 231 17.00 -10.27 17.12
N LEU A 232 16.91 -11.59 17.25
CA LEU A 232 15.76 -12.28 17.84
C LEU A 232 15.52 -11.81 19.29
N GLU A 233 16.59 -11.66 20.06
CA GLU A 233 16.54 -11.16 21.45
C GLU A 233 16.11 -9.69 21.56
N ARG A 234 16.41 -8.87 20.55
CA ARG A 234 16.12 -7.43 20.53
C ARG A 234 14.78 -7.08 19.91
N LEU A 235 14.22 -7.96 19.08
CA LEU A 235 12.94 -7.75 18.42
C LEU A 235 11.80 -8.14 19.37
N PRO A 236 10.85 -7.23 19.67
CA PRO A 236 9.73 -7.52 20.55
C PRO A 236 8.94 -8.75 20.09
N ASN A 237 8.74 -9.73 20.98
CA ASN A 237 7.96 -10.95 20.73
C ASN A 237 8.34 -11.71 19.44
N ALA A 238 9.57 -11.59 18.96
CA ALA A 238 9.98 -12.32 17.77
C ALA A 238 10.03 -13.83 18.06
N ALA A 239 9.14 -14.57 17.41
CA ALA A 239 9.17 -16.03 17.40
C ALA A 239 10.26 -16.55 16.47
N GLY A 240 10.62 -15.81 15.42
CA GLY A 240 11.68 -16.22 14.52
C GLY A 240 12.10 -15.21 13.46
N ILE A 241 13.31 -15.43 12.95
CA ILE A 241 13.94 -14.68 11.86
C ILE A 241 14.29 -15.65 10.75
N VAL A 242 13.78 -15.35 9.56
CA VAL A 242 13.92 -16.16 8.35
C VAL A 242 14.66 -15.34 7.30
N GLU A 243 15.53 -16.00 6.56
CA GLU A 243 16.14 -15.46 5.36
C GLU A 243 15.35 -15.91 4.13
N SER A 244 14.98 -14.94 3.29
CA SER A 244 14.36 -15.18 2.00
C SER A 244 15.34 -14.83 0.88
N PHE A 245 15.58 -15.75 -0.05
CA PHE A 245 16.57 -15.56 -1.11
C PHE A 245 16.13 -16.21 -2.41
N ASP A 246 16.91 -15.98 -3.49
CA ASP A 246 16.54 -16.38 -4.85
C ASP A 246 15.35 -15.55 -5.37
N LEU A 247 15.55 -14.23 -5.47
CA LEU A 247 14.54 -13.28 -5.95
C LEU A 247 14.33 -13.45 -7.46
N SER A 248 13.10 -13.76 -7.87
CA SER A 248 12.78 -14.05 -9.28
C SER A 248 12.79 -12.82 -10.20
N SER A 249 12.71 -11.61 -9.64
CA SER A 249 12.71 -10.36 -10.40
C SER A 249 13.06 -9.16 -9.51
N GLU A 250 13.22 -7.99 -10.12
CA GLU A 250 13.42 -6.72 -9.40
C GLU A 250 12.24 -6.34 -8.51
N ASN A 251 11.02 -6.76 -8.87
CA ASN A 251 9.78 -6.47 -8.15
C ASN A 251 9.40 -7.55 -7.11
N ALA A 252 10.20 -8.61 -6.97
CA ALA A 252 9.91 -9.70 -6.06
C ALA A 252 10.16 -9.27 -4.60
N ILE A 253 9.11 -9.30 -3.77
CA ILE A 253 9.20 -8.97 -2.33
C ILE A 253 9.91 -10.08 -1.55
N LEU A 254 9.56 -11.33 -1.85
CA LEU A 254 10.12 -12.53 -1.25
C LEU A 254 10.75 -13.39 -2.35
N GLY A 255 11.78 -14.14 -1.97
CA GLY A 255 12.47 -15.10 -2.82
C GLY A 255 11.79 -16.46 -2.86
N GLN A 256 12.24 -17.29 -3.78
CA GLN A 256 11.73 -18.65 -3.99
C GLN A 256 12.16 -19.61 -2.89
N LYS A 257 13.21 -19.26 -2.13
CA LYS A 257 13.76 -20.08 -1.05
C LYS A 257 13.71 -19.35 0.29
N MET A 258 13.57 -20.14 1.36
CA MET A 258 13.51 -19.68 2.74
C MET A 258 14.44 -20.52 3.61
N ARG A 259 15.10 -19.90 4.57
CA ARG A 259 15.92 -20.58 5.59
C ARG A 259 15.74 -19.91 6.95
N THR A 260 15.38 -20.67 7.97
CA THR A 260 15.32 -20.15 9.34
C THR A 260 16.74 -19.85 9.83
N LEU A 261 16.95 -18.64 10.33
CA LEU A 261 18.23 -18.21 10.89
C LEU A 261 18.25 -18.29 12.42
N ALA A 262 17.12 -17.96 13.06
CA ALA A 262 16.96 -18.03 14.52
C ALA A 262 15.48 -18.23 14.88
N GLY A 263 15.21 -18.99 15.95
CA GLY A 263 13.85 -19.25 16.43
C GLY A 263 13.04 -20.18 15.52
N SER A 264 11.76 -19.86 15.37
CA SER A 264 10.76 -20.59 14.58
C SER A 264 10.68 -20.11 13.13
N ASP A 265 10.19 -20.96 12.23
CA ASP A 265 9.86 -20.59 10.84
C ASP A 265 8.42 -20.05 10.67
N SER A 266 7.67 -20.00 11.78
CA SER A 266 6.26 -19.69 11.80
C SER A 266 5.77 -19.14 13.16
N ILE A 267 4.61 -18.48 13.14
CA ILE A 267 3.86 -18.01 14.32
C ILE A 267 2.51 -18.70 14.39
N GLU A 268 1.89 -18.66 15.57
CA GLU A 268 0.52 -19.15 15.77
C GLU A 268 -0.48 -17.99 15.79
N GLU A 269 -1.61 -18.17 15.10
CA GLU A 269 -2.73 -17.24 15.06
C GLU A 269 -4.05 -17.99 15.33
N VAL A 270 -5.06 -17.28 15.84
CA VAL A 270 -6.39 -17.84 16.09
C VAL A 270 -7.47 -17.04 15.39
N VAL A 271 -8.26 -17.70 14.54
CA VAL A 271 -9.42 -17.09 13.87
C VAL A 271 -10.63 -17.99 14.04
N GLY A 272 -11.70 -17.47 14.63
CA GLY A 272 -12.94 -18.23 14.86
C GLY A 272 -12.75 -19.50 15.70
N GLY A 273 -11.79 -19.48 16.64
CA GLY A 273 -11.43 -20.65 17.47
C GLY A 273 -10.50 -21.68 16.80
N ILE A 274 -10.18 -21.50 15.51
CA ILE A 274 -9.26 -22.36 14.77
C ILE A 274 -7.84 -21.80 14.88
N ARG A 275 -6.86 -22.66 15.19
CA ARG A 275 -5.45 -22.30 15.27
C ARG A 275 -4.75 -22.53 13.94
N PHE A 276 -3.96 -21.55 13.52
CA PHE A 276 -3.18 -21.58 12.29
C PHE A 276 -1.70 -21.41 12.60
N ARG A 277 -0.85 -22.18 11.92
CA ARG A 277 0.59 -21.92 11.87
C ARG A 277 0.92 -21.17 10.59
N ILE A 278 1.50 -19.99 10.72
CA ILE A 278 1.68 -19.03 9.64
C ILE A 278 3.17 -18.73 9.47
N SER A 279 3.75 -19.11 8.34
CA SER A 279 5.12 -18.71 7.97
C SER A 279 5.17 -17.27 7.47
N ALA A 280 6.36 -16.68 7.34
CA ALA A 280 6.51 -15.34 6.75
C ALA A 280 6.04 -15.24 5.28
N SER A 281 6.12 -16.34 4.52
CA SER A 281 5.78 -16.41 3.09
C SER A 281 4.34 -16.77 2.80
N SER A 282 3.66 -17.46 3.72
CA SER A 282 2.28 -17.91 3.53
C SER A 282 1.31 -16.75 3.33
N PHE A 283 0.34 -16.93 2.44
CA PHE A 283 -0.80 -16.02 2.38
C PHE A 283 -1.66 -16.20 3.64
N PHE A 284 -2.02 -15.07 4.27
CA PHE A 284 -2.97 -15.01 5.37
C PHE A 284 -3.64 -13.63 5.33
N GLN A 285 -4.89 -13.53 5.77
CA GLN A 285 -5.62 -12.26 5.78
C GLN A 285 -4.87 -11.22 6.61
N VAL A 286 -4.78 -10.00 6.08
CA VAL A 286 -3.98 -8.94 6.69
C VAL A 286 -4.75 -8.09 7.71
N ASN A 287 -6.06 -8.28 7.81
CA ASN A 287 -6.96 -7.71 8.83
C ASN A 287 -7.65 -8.89 9.52
#